data_AF-L5KM59-F1
#
_entry.id   AF-L5KM59-F1
#
_cell.length_a   1.000
_cell.length_b   1.000
_cell.length_c   1.000
_cell.angle_alpha   90.00
_cell.angle_beta   90.00
_cell.angle_gamma   90.00
#
_symmetry.space_group_name_H-M   'P 1'
#
loop_
_entity.id
_entity.type
_entity.pdbx_description
1 polymer ?
#
loop_
_entity_poly.entity_id
_entity_poly.type
_entity_poly.pdbx_seq_one_letter_code
_entity_poly.pdbx_strand_id
1 'polypeptide(L)'
;MAVDLLGSMRDMVVLVSTQPTPGCKSVHYDLVFLLDTSSSVGKEDFEKVQQWVANLVDTFEVGPEHTRVGVVRYSDHPTTAFELGHFDSREAVKAAAGTLAYHGGHTNTGDALRYITRHSFSRQAGGRPGDRAFKQVAILLTDGRSQDLVLEPAAAARRAGIRIFAVGVGEALKEELEEIASEPTSAHVFHVSDFDAIDKIRGKLRRRLCERSYGKGKAVRTGWILDMVQLAGRSDPGAVASLSCLLLSSLSLVSPPLSRDVFPQGLPDEYAFVTTFRFRKSSRKEDWYIWQVIDQYGIPQVSIRLDGENRAVEYNAVGAIEDAVRVVFRGPRVSDLFDRDWHKLALSVQAPNVSLYIDCALVQTLPIEERENIDIQGKAVIGKRLYDSVPIDVSAGPPQPRARQSHGPDGPHPPSPLSVRPLGLA
;
A
#
# COMPACT_ATOMS: atom_id res chain seq x y z
N MET A 1 -8.62 30.87 7.80
CA MET A 1 -7.16 31.10 7.92
C MET A 1 -6.52 29.78 8.33
N ALA A 2 -6.17 28.92 7.37
CA ALA A 2 -5.56 27.61 7.62
C ALA A 2 -4.00 27.66 7.62
N VAL A 3 -3.43 28.86 7.66
CA VAL A 3 -2.00 29.14 7.40
C VAL A 3 -1.10 28.98 8.64
N ASP A 4 -1.68 28.85 9.84
CA ASP A 4 -0.92 29.01 11.09
C ASP A 4 0.02 27.85 11.44
N LEU A 5 -0.40 26.58 11.27
CA LEU A 5 0.47 25.43 11.50
C LEU A 5 1.38 25.15 10.30
N LEU A 6 0.88 25.32 9.06
CA LEU A 6 1.66 25.19 7.82
C LEU A 6 2.90 26.09 7.81
N GLY A 7 2.78 27.35 8.26
CA GLY A 7 3.93 28.25 8.40
C GLY A 7 4.90 27.91 9.54
N SER A 8 4.60 26.86 10.32
CA SER A 8 5.35 26.44 11.51
C SER A 8 5.84 24.98 11.41
N MET A 9 5.64 24.32 10.27
CA MET A 9 6.20 23.01 9.94
C MET A 9 7.44 23.14 9.05
N ARG A 10 8.42 22.26 9.24
CA ARG A 10 9.67 22.17 8.49
C ARG A 10 10.06 20.71 8.26
N ASP A 11 10.78 20.47 7.16
CA ASP A 11 11.47 19.21 6.86
C ASP A 11 10.57 17.97 7.01
N MET A 12 9.45 17.96 6.28
CA MET A 12 8.55 16.81 6.24
C MET A 12 9.07 15.76 5.26
N VAL A 13 9.30 14.56 5.75
CA VAL A 13 9.77 13.43 4.95
C VAL A 13 8.90 12.21 5.26
N VAL A 14 8.26 11.67 4.24
CA VAL A 14 7.66 10.33 4.30
C VAL A 14 8.70 9.36 3.78
N LEU A 15 9.34 8.63 4.68
CA LEU A 15 10.29 7.59 4.34
C LEU A 15 9.51 6.29 4.13
N VAL A 16 9.33 5.94 2.86
CA VAL A 16 8.82 4.61 2.48
C VAL A 16 9.97 3.63 2.58
N SER A 17 9.73 2.45 3.14
CA SER A 17 10.70 1.35 3.06
C SER A 17 11.09 1.15 1.60
N THR A 18 12.36 1.43 1.28
CA THR A 18 12.91 1.33 -0.07
C THR A 18 13.29 -0.09 -0.44
N GLN A 19 12.79 -1.12 0.29
CA GLN A 19 12.81 -2.45 -0.31
C GLN A 19 12.05 -2.30 -1.62
N PRO A 20 12.72 -2.41 -2.78
CA PRO A 20 12.02 -2.40 -4.03
C PRO A 20 11.13 -3.63 -3.91
N THR A 21 9.81 -3.45 -3.83
CA THR A 21 8.95 -4.47 -4.38
C THR A 21 9.31 -4.43 -5.85
N PRO A 22 10.12 -5.39 -6.35
CA PRO A 22 10.37 -5.40 -7.77
C PRO A 22 8.97 -5.50 -8.37
N GLY A 23 8.60 -4.58 -9.26
CA GLY A 23 7.34 -4.77 -9.99
C GLY A 23 7.32 -6.21 -10.50
N CYS A 24 6.15 -6.87 -10.47
CA CYS A 24 5.99 -8.28 -10.87
C CYS A 24 6.51 -8.60 -12.29
N LYS A 25 7.05 -7.62 -13.02
CA LYS A 25 7.83 -7.76 -14.26
C LYS A 25 9.17 -8.49 -14.11
N SER A 26 9.78 -8.50 -12.91
CA SER A 26 11.11 -9.13 -12.71
C SER A 26 11.09 -10.46 -11.96
N VAL A 27 9.90 -10.92 -11.56
CA VAL A 27 9.69 -12.23 -10.94
C VAL A 27 8.60 -12.93 -11.72
N HIS A 28 8.89 -14.12 -12.23
CA HIS A 28 7.96 -14.90 -13.03
C HIS A 28 7.37 -16.03 -12.18
N TYR A 29 6.09 -16.34 -12.43
CA TYR A 29 5.34 -17.31 -11.65
C TYR A 29 4.83 -18.45 -12.51
N ASP A 30 4.75 -19.64 -11.92
CA ASP A 30 3.72 -20.60 -12.30
C ASP A 30 2.55 -20.34 -11.35
N LEU A 31 1.50 -19.69 -11.84
CA LEU A 31 0.39 -19.21 -11.04
C LEU A 31 -0.86 -20.06 -11.30
N VAL A 32 -1.33 -20.80 -10.30
CA VAL A 32 -2.57 -21.57 -10.37
C VAL A 32 -3.64 -20.92 -9.50
N PHE A 33 -4.75 -20.52 -10.09
CA PHE A 33 -5.95 -20.15 -9.35
C PHE A 33 -6.73 -21.43 -9.00
N LEU A 34 -7.06 -21.59 -7.72
CA LEU A 34 -7.87 -22.68 -7.22
C LEU A 34 -9.20 -22.09 -6.72
N LEU A 35 -10.22 -22.18 -7.58
CA LEU A 35 -11.46 -21.43 -7.43
C LEU A 35 -12.58 -22.34 -6.94
N ASP A 36 -13.17 -21.98 -5.81
CA ASP A 36 -14.38 -22.61 -5.30
C ASP A 36 -15.57 -22.31 -6.24
N THR A 37 -16.25 -23.37 -6.64
CA THR A 37 -17.48 -23.33 -7.47
C THR A 37 -18.62 -24.06 -6.79
N SER A 38 -18.54 -24.25 -5.48
CA SER A 38 -19.57 -24.88 -4.65
C SER A 38 -20.87 -24.09 -4.68
N SER A 39 -21.95 -24.74 -4.23
CA SER A 39 -23.30 -24.17 -4.25
C SER A 39 -23.46 -22.93 -3.37
N SER A 40 -22.60 -22.74 -2.35
CA SER A 40 -22.64 -21.57 -1.46
C SER A 40 -22.20 -20.29 -2.17
N VAL A 41 -21.24 -20.39 -3.09
CA VAL A 41 -20.75 -19.25 -3.88
C VAL A 41 -21.87 -18.66 -4.73
N GLY A 42 -22.62 -19.51 -5.45
CA GLY A 42 -23.66 -19.03 -6.36
C GLY A 42 -23.12 -18.48 -7.68
N LYS A 43 -23.96 -18.45 -8.70
CA LYS A 43 -23.56 -18.09 -10.07
C LYS A 43 -23.16 -16.62 -10.19
N GLU A 44 -23.93 -15.71 -9.60
CA GLU A 44 -23.72 -14.26 -9.71
C GLU A 44 -22.40 -13.83 -9.07
N ASP A 45 -22.08 -14.37 -7.90
CA ASP A 45 -20.81 -14.08 -7.23
C ASP A 45 -19.62 -14.75 -7.92
N PHE A 46 -19.81 -15.92 -8.54
CA PHE A 46 -18.75 -16.52 -9.36
C PHE A 46 -18.39 -15.66 -10.58
N GLU A 47 -19.33 -14.91 -11.16
CA GLU A 47 -19.02 -13.94 -12.23
C GLU A 47 -18.08 -12.83 -11.73
N LYS A 48 -18.20 -12.41 -10.45
CA LYS A 48 -17.27 -11.46 -9.81
C LYS A 48 -15.89 -12.10 -9.62
N VAL A 49 -15.83 -13.38 -9.25
CA VAL A 49 -14.56 -14.14 -9.18
C VAL A 49 -13.84 -14.20 -10.53
N GLN A 50 -14.57 -14.45 -11.62
CA GLN A 50 -14.00 -14.44 -12.98
C GLN A 50 -13.37 -13.08 -13.33
N GLN A 51 -14.09 -11.98 -13.04
CA GLN A 51 -13.59 -10.63 -13.26
C GLN A 51 -12.35 -10.34 -12.41
N TRP A 52 -12.37 -10.75 -11.14
CA TRP A 52 -11.24 -10.58 -10.23
C TRP A 52 -9.98 -11.32 -10.72
N VAL A 53 -10.11 -12.56 -11.18
CA VAL A 53 -9.01 -13.31 -11.81
C VAL A 53 -8.46 -12.57 -13.02
N ALA A 54 -9.34 -12.10 -13.92
CA ALA A 54 -8.94 -11.34 -15.10
C ALA A 54 -8.20 -10.03 -14.74
N ASN A 55 -8.67 -9.32 -13.71
CA ASN A 55 -8.08 -8.09 -13.21
C ASN A 55 -6.72 -8.33 -12.53
N LEU A 56 -6.55 -9.44 -11.80
CA LEU A 56 -5.28 -9.77 -11.18
C LEU A 56 -4.25 -10.20 -12.22
N VAL A 57 -4.67 -10.91 -13.27
CA VAL A 57 -3.82 -11.30 -14.40
C VAL A 57 -3.22 -10.09 -15.13
N ASP A 58 -3.90 -8.94 -15.13
CA ASP A 58 -3.36 -7.69 -15.70
C ASP A 58 -2.06 -7.20 -15.06
N THR A 59 -1.74 -7.69 -13.87
CA THR A 59 -0.55 -7.29 -13.11
C THR A 59 0.71 -8.05 -13.52
N PHE A 60 0.58 -9.13 -14.29
CA PHE A 60 1.69 -9.98 -14.70
C PHE A 60 2.04 -9.81 -16.18
N GLU A 61 3.32 -10.00 -16.47
CA GLU A 61 3.79 -10.30 -17.82
C GLU A 61 3.58 -11.79 -18.07
N VAL A 62 2.56 -12.13 -18.85
CA VAL A 62 2.18 -13.51 -19.17
C VAL A 62 2.91 -13.96 -20.43
N GLY A 63 3.51 -15.15 -20.38
CA GLY A 63 4.14 -15.76 -21.55
C GLY A 63 4.94 -17.02 -21.21
N PRO A 64 5.41 -17.75 -22.23
CA PRO A 64 6.12 -19.02 -22.04
C PRO A 64 7.39 -18.90 -21.21
N GLU A 65 8.13 -17.79 -21.37
CA GLU A 65 9.35 -17.47 -20.63
C GLU A 65 9.11 -16.53 -19.43
N HIS A 66 7.84 -16.16 -19.20
CA HIS A 66 7.42 -15.27 -18.12
C HIS A 66 6.45 -15.99 -17.19
N THR A 67 5.42 -15.29 -16.70
CA THR A 67 4.39 -15.88 -15.86
C THR A 67 3.48 -16.77 -16.69
N ARG A 68 3.23 -17.99 -16.20
CA ARG A 68 2.25 -18.92 -16.75
C ARG A 68 1.07 -19.00 -15.80
N VAL A 69 -0.15 -19.06 -16.33
CA VAL A 69 -1.38 -19.02 -15.54
C VAL A 69 -2.23 -20.24 -15.85
N GLY A 70 -2.66 -20.94 -14.80
CA GLY A 70 -3.61 -22.04 -14.87
C GLY A 70 -4.78 -21.79 -13.94
N VAL A 71 -5.92 -22.41 -14.24
CA VAL A 71 -7.13 -22.32 -13.41
C VAL A 71 -7.68 -23.72 -13.17
N VAL A 72 -7.86 -24.05 -11.89
CA VAL A 72 -8.59 -25.23 -11.43
C VAL A 72 -9.83 -24.74 -10.71
N ARG A 73 -10.98 -25.27 -11.09
CA ARG A 73 -12.24 -25.08 -10.37
C ARG A 73 -12.46 -26.30 -9.50
N TYR A 74 -13.05 -26.13 -8.32
CA TYR A 74 -13.40 -27.27 -7.49
C TYR A 74 -14.77 -27.10 -6.84
N SER A 75 -15.41 -28.24 -6.59
CA SER A 75 -16.56 -28.36 -5.71
C SER A 75 -16.50 -29.74 -5.06
N ASP A 76 -17.22 -30.72 -5.60
CA ASP A 76 -17.11 -32.13 -5.23
C ASP A 76 -15.75 -32.71 -5.64
N HIS A 77 -15.29 -32.33 -6.84
CA HIS A 77 -14.02 -32.76 -7.42
C HIS A 77 -13.31 -31.58 -8.10
N PRO A 78 -11.97 -31.50 -8.04
CA PRO A 78 -11.21 -30.51 -8.79
C PRO A 78 -11.19 -30.84 -10.28
N THR A 79 -11.39 -29.82 -11.11
CA THR A 79 -11.35 -29.91 -12.58
C THR A 79 -10.51 -28.78 -13.14
N THR A 80 -9.46 -29.10 -13.90
CA THR A 80 -8.72 -28.08 -14.64
C THR A 80 -9.63 -27.41 -15.67
N ALA A 81 -9.73 -26.08 -15.61
CA ALA A 81 -10.33 -25.29 -16.67
C ALA A 81 -9.32 -25.05 -17.81
N PHE A 82 -8.09 -24.66 -17.46
CA PHE A 82 -6.94 -24.66 -18.37
C PHE A 82 -5.62 -24.77 -17.59
N GLU A 83 -4.65 -25.46 -18.21
CA GLU A 83 -3.34 -25.73 -17.63
C GLU A 83 -2.38 -24.54 -17.78
N LEU A 84 -1.30 -24.50 -16.98
CA LEU A 84 -0.27 -23.44 -17.01
C LEU A 84 0.32 -23.20 -18.40
N GLY A 85 0.51 -24.26 -19.19
CA GLY A 85 1.09 -24.20 -20.53
C GLY A 85 0.10 -23.90 -21.65
N HIS A 86 -1.18 -23.66 -21.36
CA HIS A 86 -2.21 -23.60 -22.39
C HIS A 86 -2.27 -22.26 -23.14
N PHE A 87 -2.07 -21.14 -22.43
CA PHE A 87 -2.09 -19.80 -23.02
C PHE A 87 -0.74 -19.10 -22.89
N ASP A 88 -0.37 -18.32 -23.89
CA ASP A 88 0.92 -17.62 -24.02
C ASP A 88 0.80 -16.09 -23.93
N SER A 89 -0.43 -15.57 -23.79
CA SER A 89 -0.71 -14.14 -23.72
C SER A 89 -1.71 -13.82 -22.62
N ARG A 90 -1.53 -12.63 -22.04
CA ARG A 90 -2.41 -12.10 -20.99
C ARG A 90 -3.85 -12.00 -21.47
N GLU A 91 -4.04 -11.53 -22.69
CA GLU A 91 -5.35 -11.31 -23.29
C GLU A 91 -6.12 -12.64 -23.46
N ALA A 92 -5.43 -13.72 -23.85
CA ALA A 92 -6.02 -15.05 -23.95
C ALA A 92 -6.42 -15.62 -22.57
N VAL A 93 -5.55 -15.49 -21.56
CA VAL A 93 -5.88 -15.92 -20.19
C VAL A 93 -7.11 -15.18 -19.66
N LYS A 94 -7.22 -13.86 -19.89
CA LYS A 94 -8.38 -13.07 -19.45
C LYS A 94 -9.67 -13.49 -20.15
N ALA A 95 -9.61 -13.71 -21.46
CA ALA A 95 -10.77 -14.18 -22.23
C ALA A 95 -11.24 -15.56 -21.72
N ALA A 96 -10.32 -16.46 -21.40
CA ALA A 96 -10.65 -17.76 -20.83
C ALA A 96 -11.20 -17.66 -19.40
N ALA A 97 -10.63 -16.79 -18.55
CA ALA A 97 -11.12 -16.55 -17.20
C ALA A 97 -12.58 -16.04 -17.20
N GLY A 98 -12.95 -15.19 -18.15
CA GLY A 98 -14.32 -14.67 -18.31
C GLY A 98 -15.36 -15.69 -18.82
N THR A 99 -14.95 -16.92 -19.17
CA THR A 99 -15.85 -17.96 -19.69
C THR A 99 -15.87 -19.24 -18.86
N LEU A 100 -15.30 -19.19 -17.65
CA LEU A 100 -15.27 -20.32 -16.72
C LEU A 100 -16.68 -20.75 -16.34
N ALA A 101 -17.04 -22.03 -16.52
CA ALA A 101 -18.37 -22.48 -16.10
C ALA A 101 -18.50 -22.58 -14.57
N TYR A 102 -19.72 -22.36 -14.06
CA TYR A 102 -20.10 -22.61 -12.68
C TYR A 102 -20.94 -23.91 -12.63
N HIS A 103 -20.66 -24.79 -11.66
CA HIS A 103 -21.31 -26.09 -11.58
C HIS A 103 -22.02 -26.37 -10.25
N GLY A 104 -21.73 -25.63 -9.18
CA GLY A 104 -22.21 -25.95 -7.84
C GLY A 104 -21.58 -27.24 -7.30
N GLY A 105 -22.04 -27.66 -6.11
CA GLY A 105 -21.59 -28.86 -5.42
C GLY A 105 -21.15 -28.59 -3.99
N HIS A 106 -20.43 -29.54 -3.39
CA HIS A 106 -19.81 -29.38 -2.07
C HIS A 106 -18.48 -28.60 -2.15
N THR A 107 -17.77 -28.48 -1.03
CA THR A 107 -16.53 -27.68 -0.91
C THR A 107 -15.36 -28.58 -0.46
N ASN A 108 -14.81 -29.39 -1.38
CA ASN A 108 -13.71 -30.32 -1.08
C ASN A 108 -12.33 -29.70 -1.35
N THR A 109 -11.97 -28.70 -0.54
CA THR A 109 -10.74 -27.92 -0.62
C THR A 109 -9.47 -28.77 -0.44
N GLY A 110 -9.50 -29.76 0.45
CA GLY A 110 -8.38 -30.66 0.67
C GLY A 110 -8.06 -31.50 -0.57
N ASP A 111 -9.09 -31.92 -1.31
CA ASP A 111 -8.92 -32.64 -2.58
C ASP A 111 -8.36 -31.76 -3.68
N ALA A 112 -8.85 -30.53 -3.74
CA ALA A 112 -8.37 -29.50 -4.64
C ALA A 112 -6.87 -29.21 -4.42
N LEU A 113 -6.42 -29.11 -3.17
CA LEU A 113 -5.00 -28.95 -2.81
C LEU A 113 -4.13 -30.16 -3.20
N ARG A 114 -4.64 -31.39 -2.99
CA ARG A 114 -3.95 -32.62 -3.46
C ARG A 114 -3.80 -32.61 -4.99
N TYR A 115 -4.84 -32.18 -5.70
CA TYR A 115 -4.88 -32.18 -7.15
C TYR A 115 -3.85 -31.23 -7.76
N ILE A 116 -3.80 -29.96 -7.32
CA ILE A 116 -2.84 -28.99 -7.85
C ILE A 116 -1.39 -29.43 -7.60
N THR A 117 -1.14 -30.02 -6.44
CA THR A 117 0.19 -30.49 -6.04
C THR A 117 0.69 -31.61 -6.94
N ARG A 118 -0.20 -32.52 -7.37
CA ARG A 118 0.15 -33.68 -8.19
C ARG A 118 0.15 -33.39 -9.69
N HIS A 119 -0.75 -32.52 -10.16
CA HIS A 119 -1.05 -32.38 -11.59
C HIS A 119 -0.74 -30.98 -12.12
N SER A 120 -1.35 -29.93 -11.54
CA SER A 120 -1.32 -28.59 -12.13
C SER A 120 0.06 -27.94 -12.16
N PHE A 121 0.93 -28.25 -11.19
CA PHE A 121 2.34 -27.79 -11.18
C PHE A 121 3.31 -28.76 -11.86
N SER A 122 2.81 -29.81 -12.51
CA SER A 122 3.66 -30.78 -13.22
C SER A 122 4.20 -30.20 -14.53
N ARG A 123 5.30 -30.77 -15.03
CA ARG A 123 5.84 -30.41 -16.34
C ARG A 123 4.87 -30.67 -17.50
N GLN A 124 4.01 -31.68 -17.36
CA GLN A 124 3.01 -32.03 -18.37
C GLN A 124 1.93 -30.96 -18.48
N ALA A 125 1.55 -30.36 -17.35
CA ALA A 125 0.65 -29.19 -17.28
C ALA A 125 1.33 -27.87 -17.69
N GLY A 126 2.63 -27.89 -18.01
CA GLY A 126 3.40 -26.69 -18.32
C GLY A 126 4.01 -25.98 -17.12
N GLY A 127 3.96 -26.58 -15.93
CA GLY A 127 4.69 -26.14 -14.75
C GLY A 127 6.20 -26.37 -14.87
N ARG A 128 6.98 -25.59 -14.12
CA ARG A 128 8.45 -25.59 -14.12
C ARG A 128 9.00 -25.90 -12.72
N PRO A 129 8.61 -27.04 -12.10
CA PRO A 129 9.06 -27.40 -10.76
C PRO A 129 10.58 -27.54 -10.70
N GLY A 130 11.17 -26.96 -9.65
CA GLY A 130 12.60 -26.98 -9.38
C GLY A 130 13.40 -25.89 -10.07
N ASP A 131 12.81 -25.15 -11.02
CA ASP A 131 13.46 -23.97 -11.58
C ASP A 131 13.34 -22.80 -10.60
N ARG A 132 14.48 -22.25 -10.16
CA ARG A 132 14.51 -21.16 -9.17
C ARG A 132 14.05 -19.83 -9.76
N ALA A 133 14.06 -19.68 -11.09
CA ALA A 133 13.60 -18.50 -11.80
C ALA A 133 12.08 -18.32 -11.72
N PHE A 134 11.33 -19.42 -11.61
CA PHE A 134 9.87 -19.42 -11.61
C PHE A 134 9.33 -19.83 -10.23
N LYS A 135 8.51 -18.98 -9.61
CA LYS A 135 7.91 -19.29 -8.31
C LYS A 135 6.58 -20.01 -8.51
N GLN A 136 6.40 -21.14 -7.83
CA GLN A 136 5.14 -21.86 -7.84
C GLN A 136 4.18 -21.24 -6.83
N VAL A 137 3.07 -20.73 -7.30
CA VAL A 137 2.09 -20.01 -6.49
C VAL A 137 0.69 -20.53 -6.74
N ALA A 138 -0.01 -20.88 -5.67
CA ALA A 138 -1.44 -21.14 -5.70
C ALA A 138 -2.19 -19.98 -5.04
N ILE A 139 -3.25 -19.50 -5.67
CA ILE A 139 -4.21 -18.56 -5.06
C ILE A 139 -5.53 -19.32 -4.92
N LEU A 140 -5.85 -19.69 -3.69
CA LEU A 140 -7.08 -20.36 -3.31
C LEU A 140 -8.13 -19.33 -2.93
N LEU A 141 -9.35 -19.48 -3.45
CA LEU A 141 -10.49 -18.63 -3.13
C LEU A 141 -11.67 -19.51 -2.75
N THR A 142 -12.25 -19.27 -1.56
CA THR A 142 -13.41 -20.00 -1.03
C THR A 142 -14.31 -19.08 -0.19
N ASP A 143 -15.60 -19.39 -0.12
CA ASP A 143 -16.60 -18.66 0.68
C ASP A 143 -17.05 -19.41 1.93
N GLY A 144 -16.50 -20.61 2.16
CA GLY A 144 -17.03 -21.52 3.15
C GLY A 144 -16.01 -22.49 3.72
N ARG A 145 -16.48 -23.28 4.68
CA ARG A 145 -15.72 -24.33 5.32
C ARG A 145 -15.61 -25.56 4.41
N SER A 146 -14.43 -26.13 4.35
CA SER A 146 -14.22 -27.38 3.63
C SER A 146 -14.94 -28.56 4.27
N GLN A 147 -15.39 -29.49 3.42
CA GLN A 147 -16.03 -30.74 3.83
C GLN A 147 -15.05 -31.92 3.89
N ASP A 148 -13.78 -31.70 3.56
CA ASP A 148 -12.69 -32.65 3.76
C ASP A 148 -11.51 -32.04 4.52
N LEU A 149 -10.53 -32.86 4.89
CA LEU A 149 -9.39 -32.40 5.70
C LEU A 149 -8.39 -31.61 4.84
N VAL A 150 -8.12 -30.37 5.22
CA VAL A 150 -7.24 -29.44 4.48
C VAL A 150 -5.79 -29.45 4.96
N LEU A 151 -5.55 -29.74 6.25
CA LEU A 151 -4.25 -29.57 6.90
C LEU A 151 -3.11 -30.35 6.22
N GLU A 152 -3.28 -31.66 6.04
CA GLU A 152 -2.26 -32.51 5.40
C GLU A 152 -2.06 -32.19 3.91
N PRO A 153 -3.11 -32.02 3.09
CA PRO A 153 -2.97 -31.55 1.71
C PRO A 153 -2.25 -30.21 1.59
N ALA A 154 -2.58 -29.22 2.42
CA ALA A 154 -1.94 -27.91 2.42
C ALA A 154 -0.46 -28.03 2.80
N ALA A 155 -0.15 -28.80 3.85
CA ALA A 155 1.23 -29.06 4.26
C ALA A 155 2.04 -29.79 3.17
N ALA A 156 1.42 -30.72 2.44
CA ALA A 156 2.05 -31.41 1.32
C ALA A 156 2.34 -30.45 0.15
N ALA A 157 1.39 -29.59 -0.21
CA ALA A 157 1.55 -28.56 -1.22
C ALA A 157 2.69 -27.58 -0.86
N ARG A 158 2.72 -27.08 0.38
CA ARG A 158 3.80 -26.21 0.87
C ARG A 158 5.16 -26.91 0.85
N ARG A 159 5.23 -28.18 1.26
CA ARG A 159 6.47 -28.99 1.18
C ARG A 159 6.94 -29.22 -0.26
N ALA A 160 6.03 -29.24 -1.22
CA ALA A 160 6.36 -29.30 -2.65
C ALA A 160 6.92 -27.97 -3.20
N GLY A 161 7.00 -26.91 -2.39
CA GLY A 161 7.51 -25.60 -2.79
C GLY A 161 6.43 -24.67 -3.36
N ILE A 162 5.15 -25.04 -3.25
CA ILE A 162 4.03 -24.21 -3.68
C ILE A 162 3.72 -23.20 -2.57
N ARG A 163 3.81 -21.91 -2.90
CA ARG A 163 3.39 -20.82 -2.00
C ARG A 163 1.89 -20.59 -2.17
N ILE A 164 1.13 -20.78 -1.10
CA ILE A 164 -0.33 -20.73 -1.11
C ILE A 164 -0.79 -19.42 -0.49
N PHE A 165 -1.58 -18.67 -1.24
CA PHE A 165 -2.38 -17.54 -0.78
C PHE A 165 -3.82 -18.03 -0.63
N ALA A 166 -4.44 -17.82 0.54
CA ALA A 166 -5.81 -18.20 0.82
C ALA A 166 -6.67 -16.95 0.94
N VAL A 167 -7.72 -16.87 0.13
CA VAL A 167 -8.70 -15.78 0.08
C VAL A 167 -10.04 -16.33 0.54
N GLY A 168 -10.48 -15.88 1.72
CA GLY A 168 -11.82 -16.12 2.24
C GLY A 168 -12.77 -15.00 1.86
N VAL A 169 -14.00 -15.36 1.51
CA VAL A 169 -15.10 -14.41 1.26
C VAL A 169 -16.23 -14.70 2.23
N GLY A 170 -16.83 -13.66 2.83
CA GLY A 170 -17.99 -13.81 3.72
C GLY A 170 -17.70 -14.71 4.91
N GLU A 171 -18.47 -15.79 5.04
CA GLU A 171 -18.45 -16.69 6.20
C GLU A 171 -17.32 -17.74 6.15
N ALA A 172 -16.33 -17.56 5.26
CA ALA A 172 -15.14 -18.40 5.22
C ALA A 172 -14.41 -18.37 6.57
N LEU A 173 -14.10 -19.56 7.12
CA LEU A 173 -13.46 -19.70 8.43
C LEU A 173 -11.99 -19.32 8.37
N LYS A 174 -11.62 -18.27 9.12
CA LYS A 174 -10.26 -17.75 9.16
C LYS A 174 -9.24 -18.79 9.59
N GLU A 175 -9.56 -19.61 10.58
CA GLU A 175 -8.68 -20.66 11.10
C GLU A 175 -8.35 -21.70 10.02
N GLU A 176 -9.33 -22.07 9.18
CA GLU A 176 -9.12 -22.99 8.08
C GLU A 176 -8.23 -22.38 6.97
N LEU A 177 -8.42 -21.08 6.68
CA LEU A 177 -7.56 -20.35 5.74
C LEU A 177 -6.11 -20.27 6.24
N GLU A 178 -5.92 -20.08 7.55
CA GLU A 178 -4.60 -20.09 8.19
C GLU A 178 -3.92 -21.46 8.12
N GLU A 179 -4.66 -22.56 8.25
CA GLU A 179 -4.14 -23.92 8.04
C GLU A 179 -3.71 -24.18 6.58
N ILE A 180 -4.41 -23.58 5.63
CA ILE A 180 -4.17 -23.71 4.18
C ILE A 180 -2.99 -22.87 3.73
N ALA A 181 -2.95 -21.59 4.13
CA ALA A 181 -2.01 -20.61 3.62
C ALA A 181 -0.54 -20.93 3.95
N SER A 182 0.36 -20.25 3.24
CA SER A 182 1.79 -20.28 3.58
C SER A 182 2.15 -19.31 4.70
N GLU A 183 3.24 -19.59 5.40
CA GLU A 183 3.74 -18.70 6.45
C GLU A 183 4.51 -17.49 5.87
N PRO A 184 4.46 -16.30 6.52
CA PRO A 184 3.59 -15.98 7.65
C PRO A 184 2.13 -15.83 7.21
N THR A 185 1.17 -16.31 8.02
CA THR A 185 -0.27 -16.23 7.71
C THR A 185 -0.72 -14.78 7.43
N SER A 186 -0.18 -13.80 8.16
CA SER A 186 -0.46 -12.37 7.96
C SER A 186 -0.10 -11.83 6.57
N ALA A 187 0.70 -12.54 5.77
CA ALA A 187 1.05 -12.15 4.40
C ALA A 187 0.33 -12.98 3.32
N HIS A 188 -0.33 -14.08 3.70
CA HIS A 188 -0.88 -15.06 2.76
C HIS A 188 -2.36 -15.37 2.98
N VAL A 189 -2.95 -14.96 4.11
CA VAL A 189 -4.38 -15.04 4.38
C VAL A 189 -5.00 -13.68 4.08
N PHE A 190 -6.08 -13.70 3.32
CA PHE A 190 -6.89 -12.54 2.98
C PHE A 190 -8.34 -12.90 3.26
N HIS A 191 -9.08 -11.97 3.85
CA HIS A 191 -10.50 -12.14 4.11
C HIS A 191 -11.23 -10.88 3.66
N VAL A 192 -12.38 -11.04 3.01
CA VAL A 192 -13.25 -9.94 2.57
C VAL A 192 -14.69 -10.24 2.97
N SER A 193 -15.46 -9.18 3.23
CA SER A 193 -16.85 -9.30 3.70
C SER A 193 -17.78 -10.01 2.71
N ASP A 194 -17.55 -9.82 1.41
CA ASP A 194 -18.40 -10.29 0.33
C ASP A 194 -17.64 -10.25 -1.01
N PHE A 195 -18.26 -10.76 -2.06
CA PHE A 195 -17.66 -10.82 -3.39
C PHE A 195 -17.56 -9.45 -4.07
N ASP A 196 -18.32 -8.44 -3.67
CA ASP A 196 -18.17 -7.07 -4.20
C ASP A 196 -16.90 -6.40 -3.64
N ALA A 197 -16.47 -6.80 -2.45
CA ALA A 197 -15.26 -6.34 -1.79
C ALA A 197 -13.97 -7.04 -2.26
N ILE A 198 -14.04 -8.09 -3.08
CA ILE A 198 -12.87 -8.91 -3.44
C ILE A 198 -11.79 -8.14 -4.22
N ASP A 199 -12.18 -7.11 -4.97
CA ASP A 199 -11.23 -6.26 -5.69
C ASP A 199 -10.39 -5.38 -4.74
N LYS A 200 -10.84 -5.14 -3.49
CA LYS A 200 -10.11 -4.35 -2.48
C LYS A 200 -8.77 -4.99 -2.11
N ILE A 201 -8.72 -6.32 -2.04
CA ILE A 201 -7.50 -7.04 -1.68
C ILE A 201 -6.53 -7.21 -2.85
N ARG A 202 -6.94 -6.93 -4.10
CA ARG A 202 -6.11 -7.09 -5.31
C ARG A 202 -4.76 -6.38 -5.20
N GLY A 203 -4.78 -5.14 -4.74
CA GLY A 203 -3.57 -4.32 -4.60
C GLY A 203 -2.57 -4.90 -3.59
N LYS A 204 -3.08 -5.39 -2.46
CA LYS A 204 -2.29 -5.99 -1.39
C LYS A 204 -1.79 -7.38 -1.78
N LEU A 205 -2.65 -8.24 -2.34
CA LEU A 205 -2.28 -9.55 -2.84
C LEU A 205 -1.18 -9.44 -3.90
N ARG A 206 -1.31 -8.51 -4.86
CA ARG A 206 -0.25 -8.21 -5.83
C ARG A 206 1.07 -7.82 -5.13
N ARG A 207 1.04 -6.96 -4.12
CA ARG A 207 2.25 -6.57 -3.38
C ARG A 207 2.92 -7.80 -2.75
N ARG A 208 2.16 -8.66 -2.06
CA ARG A 208 2.67 -9.89 -1.44
C ARG A 208 3.16 -10.92 -2.45
N LEU A 209 2.54 -10.98 -3.62
CA LEU A 209 3.01 -11.82 -4.72
C LEU A 209 4.38 -11.35 -5.20
N CYS A 210 4.54 -10.03 -5.45
CA CYS A 210 5.78 -9.43 -5.93
C CYS A 210 6.88 -9.31 -4.86
N GLU A 211 6.55 -9.38 -3.57
CA GLU A 211 7.54 -9.44 -2.49
C GLU A 211 8.41 -10.70 -2.65
N ARG A 212 9.71 -10.50 -2.86
CA ARG A 212 10.68 -11.59 -2.77
C ARG A 212 10.54 -12.17 -1.37
N SER A 213 10.15 -13.45 -1.26
CA SER A 213 10.40 -14.24 -0.05
C SER A 213 11.91 -14.26 0.15
N TYR A 214 12.44 -13.29 0.91
CA TYR A 214 13.80 -13.34 1.41
C TYR A 214 13.84 -14.50 2.41
N GLY A 215 14.20 -15.68 1.91
CA GLY A 215 14.78 -16.70 2.76
C GLY A 215 15.94 -16.05 3.54
N LYS A 216 16.03 -16.33 4.84
CA LYS A 216 17.14 -15.87 5.68
C LYS A 216 18.47 -16.15 4.97
N GLY A 217 19.16 -15.12 4.43
CA GLY A 217 20.45 -15.34 3.76
C GLY A 217 20.96 -14.24 2.84
N LYS A 218 21.97 -13.51 3.35
CA LYS A 218 23.05 -12.76 2.68
C LYS A 218 22.66 -11.64 1.69
N ALA A 219 22.86 -10.41 2.16
CA ALA A 219 22.91 -9.19 1.36
C ALA A 219 23.94 -9.31 0.23
N VAL A 220 23.46 -9.27 -1.02
CA VAL A 220 24.29 -9.16 -2.21
C VAL A 220 24.39 -7.69 -2.59
N ARG A 221 25.63 -7.21 -2.70
CA ARG A 221 26.06 -5.86 -3.06
C ARG A 221 25.68 -5.52 -4.52
N THR A 222 24.90 -4.46 -4.70
CA THR A 222 24.91 -3.55 -5.86
C THR A 222 24.51 -2.18 -5.29
N GLY A 223 25.40 -1.21 -5.10
CA GLY A 223 26.18 -0.50 -6.10
C GLY A 223 25.59 0.90 -6.27
N TRP A 224 26.13 1.88 -5.54
CA TRP A 224 25.94 3.34 -5.67
C TRP A 224 24.84 4.09 -4.89
N ILE A 225 24.29 3.57 -3.78
CA ILE A 225 23.67 4.38 -2.69
C ILE A 225 23.95 3.71 -1.33
N LEU A 226 25.19 3.33 -1.06
CA LEU A 226 25.55 2.70 0.20
C LEU A 226 26.85 3.31 0.73
N ASP A 227 26.73 4.41 1.47
CA ASP A 227 27.76 4.84 2.42
C ASP A 227 27.19 5.52 3.69
N MET A 228 25.89 5.37 3.98
CA MET A 228 25.31 5.81 5.28
C MET A 228 24.78 4.66 6.14
N VAL A 229 24.78 3.41 5.65
CA VAL A 229 24.22 2.24 6.34
C VAL A 229 25.28 1.38 7.03
N GLN A 230 26.57 1.66 6.82
CA GLN A 230 27.65 0.89 7.43
C GLN A 230 28.10 1.53 8.74
N LEU A 231 27.38 1.29 9.85
CA LEU A 231 27.95 1.35 11.22
C LEU A 231 27.13 0.63 12.30
N ALA A 232 25.90 0.17 12.04
CA ALA A 232 25.12 -0.60 13.02
C ALA A 232 25.07 -2.09 12.65
N GLY A 233 26.22 -2.76 12.76
CA GLY A 233 26.28 -4.21 12.70
C GLY A 233 25.84 -4.82 14.04
N ARG A 234 24.62 -5.33 14.13
CA ARG A 234 24.22 -6.59 14.79
C ARG A 234 22.70 -6.71 14.83
N SER A 235 22.26 -7.96 14.71
CA SER A 235 20.90 -8.45 14.62
C SER A 235 20.02 -7.98 15.78
N ASP A 236 19.09 -7.05 15.53
CA ASP A 236 17.93 -6.79 16.40
C ASP A 236 16.82 -6.09 15.59
N PRO A 237 15.53 -6.49 15.64
CA PRO A 237 14.46 -5.85 14.87
C PRO A 237 14.19 -4.38 15.25
N GLY A 238 14.69 -3.92 16.41
CA GLY A 238 14.66 -2.51 16.85
C GLY A 238 15.85 -1.67 16.38
N ALA A 239 16.87 -2.24 15.74
CA ALA A 239 18.15 -1.57 15.51
C ALA A 239 18.14 -0.48 14.42
N VAL A 240 17.13 -0.43 13.54
CA VAL A 240 17.03 0.60 12.48
C VAL A 240 16.51 1.94 13.01
N ALA A 241 15.88 1.95 14.19
CA ALA A 241 15.44 3.18 14.87
C ALA A 241 16.62 4.10 15.29
N SER A 242 17.87 3.60 15.22
CA SER A 242 19.06 4.25 15.75
C SER A 242 20.06 4.79 14.71
N LEU A 243 19.76 4.82 13.41
CA LEU A 243 20.56 5.66 12.48
C LEU A 243 20.15 7.15 12.60
N SER A 244 20.17 7.61 13.86
CA SER A 244 20.16 8.97 14.41
C SER A 244 19.13 9.93 13.81
N CYS A 245 17.82 9.64 13.93
CA CYS A 245 16.74 10.51 13.43
C CYS A 245 16.84 10.85 11.91
N LEU A 246 17.70 10.12 11.21
CA LEU A 246 18.21 10.23 9.85
C LEU A 246 18.75 11.62 9.46
N LEU A 247 20.08 11.75 9.53
CA LEU A 247 20.90 12.86 9.04
C LEU A 247 20.59 13.22 7.59
N LEU A 248 19.90 14.34 7.39
CA LEU A 248 20.16 15.31 6.33
C LEU A 248 19.55 16.65 6.76
N SER A 249 20.32 17.41 7.53
CA SER A 249 20.19 18.86 7.68
C SER A 249 20.59 19.62 6.40
N SER A 250 20.37 19.04 5.20
CA SER A 250 20.70 19.72 3.94
C SER A 250 19.96 19.22 2.70
N LEU A 251 18.81 18.55 2.84
CA LEU A 251 17.90 18.36 1.70
C LEU A 251 16.46 18.60 2.15
N SER A 252 16.00 19.84 1.99
CA SER A 252 14.58 20.18 2.02
C SER A 252 13.92 19.57 0.78
N LEU A 253 13.49 18.30 0.87
CA LEU A 253 12.49 17.79 -0.06
C LEU A 253 11.12 18.17 0.50
N VAL A 254 10.60 19.32 0.07
CA VAL A 254 9.16 19.55 0.13
C VAL A 254 8.58 18.59 -0.91
N SER A 255 7.96 17.50 -0.48
CA SER A 255 7.16 16.66 -1.38
C SER A 255 5.69 17.05 -1.26
N PRO A 256 5.13 17.76 -2.25
CA PRO A 256 3.70 17.77 -2.49
C PRO A 256 3.35 17.19 -3.87
N PRO A 257 2.17 16.55 -4.07
CA PRO A 257 1.32 15.76 -3.18
C PRO A 257 1.55 14.24 -3.37
N LEU A 258 0.74 13.38 -2.72
CA LEU A 258 0.52 11.99 -3.16
C LEU A 258 -0.10 12.02 -4.57
N SER A 259 0.72 12.19 -5.61
CA SER A 259 0.34 11.83 -6.97
C SER A 259 0.74 10.37 -7.22
N ARG A 260 0.19 9.77 -8.27
CA ARG A 260 0.63 8.48 -8.83
C ARG A 260 2.16 8.39 -9.00
N ASP A 261 2.86 9.52 -9.02
CA ASP A 261 4.32 9.62 -9.17
C ASP A 261 5.09 9.35 -7.87
N VAL A 262 4.48 9.56 -6.69
CA VAL A 262 5.15 9.35 -5.38
C VAL A 262 4.79 8.00 -4.78
N PHE A 263 3.52 7.58 -4.90
CA PHE A 263 3.03 6.29 -4.41
C PHE A 263 2.23 5.56 -5.50
N PRO A 264 2.88 5.09 -6.58
CA PRO A 264 2.19 4.46 -7.71
C PRO A 264 1.38 3.23 -7.33
N GLN A 265 1.67 2.62 -6.17
CA GLN A 265 1.02 1.42 -5.66
C GLN A 265 0.29 1.62 -4.32
N GLY A 266 0.12 2.87 -3.88
CA GLY A 266 -0.39 3.22 -2.56
C GLY A 266 0.69 3.25 -1.47
N LEU A 267 0.26 3.45 -0.23
CA LEU A 267 1.16 3.39 0.93
C LEU A 267 1.58 1.93 1.17
N PRO A 268 2.87 1.68 1.44
CA PRO A 268 3.34 0.33 1.80
C PRO A 268 2.76 -0.12 3.16
N ASP A 269 2.87 -1.43 3.44
CA ASP A 269 2.51 -1.97 4.75
C ASP A 269 3.47 -1.48 5.85
N GLU A 270 4.69 -1.09 5.46
CA GLU A 270 5.72 -0.53 6.33
C GLU A 270 6.24 0.81 5.80
N TYR A 271 6.14 1.87 6.61
CA TYR A 271 6.68 3.19 6.30
C TYR A 271 6.99 3.97 7.57
N ALA A 272 7.75 5.05 7.43
CA ALA A 272 7.97 6.03 8.47
C ALA A 272 7.54 7.43 8.00
N PHE A 273 6.91 8.16 8.89
CA PHE A 273 6.63 9.58 8.74
C PHE A 273 7.53 10.36 9.67
N VAL A 274 8.20 11.41 9.18
CA VAL A 274 9.04 12.30 9.99
C VAL A 274 8.71 13.74 9.66
N THR A 275 8.54 14.57 10.68
CA THR A 275 8.34 16.01 10.51
C THR A 275 8.90 16.77 11.71
N THR A 276 9.23 18.03 11.50
CA THR A 276 9.60 18.95 12.57
C THR A 276 8.59 20.07 12.62
N PHE A 277 8.00 20.33 13.78
CA PHE A 277 6.96 21.35 13.91
C PHE A 277 7.05 22.08 15.25
N ARG A 278 6.39 23.22 15.31
CA ARG A 278 6.09 23.92 16.57
C ARG A 278 4.70 24.51 16.52
N PHE A 279 4.03 24.61 17.66
CA PHE A 279 2.75 25.30 17.71
C PHE A 279 2.89 26.81 17.89
N ARG A 280 1.92 27.55 17.34
CA ARG A 280 1.67 28.95 17.69
C ARG A 280 0.76 29.05 18.92
N LYS A 281 0.79 30.20 19.61
CA LYS A 281 0.18 30.38 20.94
C LYS A 281 -1.29 29.92 21.03
N SER A 282 -2.11 30.24 20.02
CA SER A 282 -3.55 29.91 19.96
C SER A 282 -3.84 28.48 19.52
N SER A 283 -2.93 27.82 18.81
CA SER A 283 -3.20 26.56 18.10
C SER A 283 -3.00 25.29 18.94
N ARG A 284 -2.47 25.42 20.16
CA ARG A 284 -2.07 24.29 21.04
C ARG A 284 -3.23 23.49 21.63
N LYS A 285 -4.43 24.07 21.63
CA LYS A 285 -5.67 23.43 22.11
C LYS A 285 -6.57 22.94 20.98
N GLU A 286 -6.13 23.08 19.74
CA GLU A 286 -6.91 22.75 18.57
C GLU A 286 -6.46 21.42 18.00
N ASP A 287 -7.35 20.74 17.28
CA ASP A 287 -7.04 19.48 16.63
C ASP A 287 -6.46 19.70 15.23
N TRP A 288 -5.34 19.04 14.96
CA TRP A 288 -4.60 19.19 13.71
C TRP A 288 -4.29 17.84 13.09
N TYR A 289 -4.59 17.68 11.81
CA TYR A 289 -3.97 16.66 10.97
C TYR A 289 -2.61 17.19 10.52
N ILE A 290 -1.53 16.68 11.13
CA ILE A 290 -0.19 17.00 10.63
C ILE A 290 0.00 16.39 9.24
N TRP A 291 -0.53 15.18 9.04
CA TRP A 291 -0.57 14.53 7.74
C TRP A 291 -1.86 13.71 7.62
N GLN A 292 -2.48 13.76 6.45
CA GLN A 292 -3.69 13.02 6.14
C GLN A 292 -3.67 12.62 4.66
N VAL A 293 -4.09 11.40 4.37
CA VAL A 293 -4.43 10.93 3.03
C VAL A 293 -5.95 10.84 2.95
N ILE A 294 -6.52 11.45 1.93
CA ILE A 294 -7.94 11.38 1.61
C ILE A 294 -8.11 10.80 0.21
N ASP A 295 -9.18 10.05 -0.03
CA ASP A 295 -9.51 9.51 -1.35
C ASP A 295 -9.99 10.60 -2.34
N GLN A 296 -10.38 10.20 -3.55
CA GLN A 296 -10.91 11.12 -4.57
C GLN A 296 -12.21 11.84 -4.17
N TYR A 297 -12.96 11.29 -3.20
CA TYR A 297 -14.20 11.87 -2.67
C TYR A 297 -13.96 12.72 -1.41
N GLY A 298 -12.72 12.77 -0.92
CA GLY A 298 -12.32 13.51 0.27
C GLY A 298 -12.52 12.74 1.59
N ILE A 299 -12.78 11.43 1.53
CA ILE A 299 -12.91 10.57 2.70
C ILE A 299 -11.51 10.25 3.26
N PRO A 300 -11.26 10.47 4.56
CA PRO A 300 -9.99 10.13 5.19
C PRO A 300 -9.66 8.64 5.12
N GLN A 301 -8.46 8.32 4.62
CA GLN A 301 -7.97 6.95 4.54
C GLN A 301 -6.85 6.64 5.55
N VAL A 302 -5.96 7.61 5.77
CA VAL A 302 -4.88 7.53 6.77
C VAL A 302 -4.65 8.92 7.36
N SER A 303 -4.38 9.04 8.66
CA SER A 303 -4.00 10.32 9.26
C SER A 303 -3.11 10.19 10.49
N ILE A 304 -2.30 11.23 10.70
CA ILE A 304 -1.60 11.51 11.95
C ILE A 304 -2.21 12.79 12.52
N ARG A 305 -2.94 12.65 13.63
CA ARG A 305 -3.68 13.72 14.29
C ARG A 305 -3.01 14.12 15.60
N LEU A 306 -2.84 15.42 15.82
CA LEU A 306 -2.59 16.00 17.13
C LEU A 306 -3.93 16.39 17.73
N ASP A 307 -4.29 15.76 18.84
CA ASP A 307 -5.45 16.11 19.64
C ASP A 307 -5.02 17.16 20.68
N GLY A 308 -5.37 18.42 20.45
CA GLY A 308 -4.91 19.55 21.27
C GLY A 308 -5.60 19.62 22.63
N GLU A 309 -6.82 19.08 22.72
CA GLU A 309 -7.60 19.06 23.96
C GLU A 309 -7.06 18.00 24.92
N ASN A 310 -6.85 16.79 24.41
CA ASN A 310 -6.40 15.64 25.18
C ASN A 310 -4.87 15.47 25.19
N ARG A 311 -4.14 16.35 24.49
CA ARG A 311 -2.68 16.31 24.31
C ARG A 311 -2.19 14.94 23.86
N ALA A 312 -2.80 14.43 22.80
CA ALA A 312 -2.53 13.09 22.28
C ALA A 312 -2.05 13.13 20.83
N VAL A 313 -1.29 12.12 20.43
CA VAL A 313 -0.97 11.86 19.02
C VAL A 313 -1.75 10.62 18.61
N GLU A 314 -2.48 10.70 17.51
CA GLU A 314 -3.28 9.59 17.00
C GLU A 314 -2.83 9.22 15.60
N TYR A 315 -2.75 7.91 15.37
CA TYR A 315 -2.65 7.36 14.03
C TYR A 315 -3.96 6.66 13.71
N ASN A 316 -4.55 7.02 12.58
CA ASN A 316 -5.79 6.43 12.07
C ASN A 316 -5.55 5.89 10.66
N ALA A 317 -6.12 4.74 10.34
CA ALA A 317 -6.19 4.18 9.00
C ALA A 317 -7.52 3.44 8.81
N VAL A 318 -7.95 3.22 7.56
CA VAL A 318 -9.06 2.29 7.29
C VAL A 318 -8.59 0.87 7.58
N GLY A 319 -9.40 0.08 8.28
CA GLY A 319 -9.10 -1.32 8.55
C GLY A 319 -9.49 -2.23 7.41
N ALA A 320 -8.78 -3.36 7.29
CA ALA A 320 -9.11 -4.40 6.31
C ALA A 320 -10.29 -5.27 6.76
N ILE A 321 -10.51 -5.36 8.08
CA ILE A 321 -11.53 -6.21 8.72
C ILE A 321 -12.53 -5.33 9.48
N GLU A 322 -12.04 -4.40 10.30
CA GLU A 322 -12.86 -3.41 11.01
C GLU A 322 -12.91 -2.06 10.28
N ASP A 323 -13.94 -1.26 10.56
CA ASP A 323 -14.15 0.05 9.92
C ASP A 323 -12.98 1.04 10.12
N ALA A 324 -12.17 0.89 11.19
CA ALA A 324 -11.04 1.78 11.47
C ALA A 324 -9.95 1.16 12.35
N VAL A 325 -8.69 1.32 11.92
CA VAL A 325 -7.50 1.09 12.74
C VAL A 325 -7.11 2.39 13.42
N ARG A 326 -7.16 2.43 14.76
CA ARG A 326 -6.80 3.62 15.55
C ARG A 326 -5.85 3.28 16.70
N VAL A 327 -4.75 4.01 16.79
CA VAL A 327 -3.86 4.00 17.97
C VAL A 327 -3.67 5.41 18.50
N VAL A 328 -3.64 5.52 19.82
CA VAL A 328 -3.54 6.81 20.51
C VAL A 328 -2.39 6.78 21.51
N PHE A 329 -1.42 7.65 21.28
CA PHE A 329 -0.28 7.87 22.15
C PHE A 329 -0.58 9.00 23.12
N ARG A 330 -0.35 8.76 24.42
CA ARG A 330 -0.51 9.75 25.50
C ARG A 330 0.65 9.66 26.49
N GLY A 331 0.83 10.70 27.28
CA GLY A 331 1.80 10.75 28.36
C GLY A 331 2.55 12.08 28.42
N PRO A 332 3.48 12.23 29.38
CA PRO A 332 4.22 13.49 29.57
C PRO A 332 4.97 13.93 28.32
N ARG A 333 5.76 13.04 27.70
CA ARG A 333 6.54 13.37 26.50
C ARG A 333 5.67 13.73 25.29
N VAL A 334 4.47 13.15 25.19
CA VAL A 334 3.50 13.51 24.15
C VAL A 334 2.87 14.87 24.46
N SER A 335 2.62 15.16 25.74
CA SER A 335 2.07 16.44 26.18
C SER A 335 3.02 17.61 25.91
N ASP A 336 4.33 17.36 25.96
CA ASP A 336 5.36 18.37 25.68
C ASP A 336 5.29 18.87 24.23
N LEU A 337 4.84 18.03 23.27
CA LEU A 337 4.63 18.46 21.87
C LEU A 337 3.71 19.66 21.71
N PHE A 338 2.84 19.92 22.70
CA PHE A 338 1.85 20.99 22.71
C PHE A 338 2.35 22.26 23.40
N ASP A 339 3.66 22.48 23.47
CA ASP A 339 4.28 23.72 23.91
C ASP A 339 4.56 24.69 22.74
N ARG A 340 5.60 25.53 22.83
CA ARG A 340 5.97 26.50 21.77
C ARG A 340 7.34 26.23 21.17
N ASP A 341 8.01 25.20 21.65
CA ASP A 341 9.33 24.80 21.22
C ASP A 341 9.22 23.94 19.96
N TRP A 342 10.36 23.73 19.32
CA TRP A 342 10.44 22.89 18.14
C TRP A 342 10.55 21.44 18.57
N HIS A 343 9.68 20.60 18.02
CA HIS A 343 9.72 19.16 18.22
C HIS A 343 9.88 18.43 16.91
N LYS A 344 10.66 17.35 16.96
CA LYS A 344 10.73 16.38 15.89
C LYS A 344 9.83 15.20 16.23
N LEU A 345 8.82 14.98 15.41
CA LEU A 345 7.91 13.84 15.52
C LEU A 345 8.24 12.84 14.42
N ALA A 346 8.42 11.59 14.81
CA ALA A 346 8.54 10.48 13.87
C ALA A 346 7.60 9.34 14.26
N LEU A 347 6.94 8.75 13.28
CA LEU A 347 6.02 7.64 13.44
C LEU A 347 6.44 6.54 12.47
N SER A 348 6.80 5.37 13.01
CA SER A 348 7.15 4.19 12.23
C SER A 348 5.96 3.23 12.24
N VAL A 349 5.34 3.03 11.09
CA VAL A 349 4.29 2.05 10.86
C VAL A 349 4.94 0.78 10.33
N GLN A 350 4.74 -0.31 11.04
CA GLN A 350 5.05 -1.68 10.65
C GLN A 350 3.73 -2.42 10.47
N ALA A 351 3.74 -3.58 9.79
CA ALA A 351 2.49 -4.32 9.55
C ALA A 351 1.69 -4.61 10.85
N PRO A 352 2.31 -5.02 11.99
CA PRO A 352 1.56 -5.30 13.21
C PRO A 352 1.62 -4.19 14.27
N ASN A 353 2.41 -3.12 14.05
CA ASN A 353 2.78 -2.18 15.10
C ASN A 353 2.93 -0.76 14.58
N VAL A 354 2.66 0.23 15.44
CA VAL A 354 3.04 1.63 15.22
C VAL A 354 3.90 2.09 16.38
N SER A 355 5.06 2.68 16.06
CA SER A 355 5.99 3.23 17.04
C SER A 355 6.10 4.75 16.92
N LEU A 356 5.90 5.46 18.03
CA LEU A 356 6.04 6.92 18.11
C LEU A 356 7.41 7.29 18.70
N TYR A 357 8.08 8.24 18.05
CA TYR A 357 9.31 8.85 18.49
C TYR A 357 9.12 10.37 18.60
N ILE A 358 9.59 10.95 19.69
CA ILE A 358 9.59 12.39 19.92
C ILE A 358 11.02 12.81 20.25
N ASP A 359 11.50 13.82 19.54
CA ASP A 359 12.87 14.33 19.65
C ASP A 359 13.89 13.20 19.60
N CYS A 360 13.67 12.30 18.63
CA CYS A 360 14.51 11.15 18.30
C CYS A 360 14.58 10.05 19.36
N ALA A 361 13.70 10.08 20.35
CA ALA A 361 13.60 9.05 21.38
C ALA A 361 12.28 8.29 21.27
N LEU A 362 12.35 6.96 21.36
CA LEU A 362 11.16 6.10 21.37
C LEU A 362 10.28 6.46 22.56
N VAL A 363 9.00 6.71 22.29
CA VAL A 363 7.98 6.99 23.30
C VAL A 363 7.22 5.71 23.62
N GLN A 364 6.68 5.06 22.60
CA GLN A 364 5.88 3.85 22.76
C GLN A 364 5.73 3.12 21.41
N THR A 365 5.55 1.80 21.48
CA THR A 365 5.10 0.96 20.37
C THR A 365 3.74 0.36 20.75
N LEU A 366 2.75 0.53 19.88
CA LEU A 366 1.39 0.02 20.05
C LEU A 366 1.06 -0.95 18.91
N PRO A 367 0.35 -2.05 19.18
CA PRO A 367 -0.12 -2.94 18.12
C PRO A 367 -1.18 -2.23 17.27
N ILE A 368 -1.24 -2.57 15.99
CA ILE A 368 -2.33 -2.20 15.10
C ILE A 368 -2.91 -3.43 14.42
N GLU A 369 -4.20 -3.36 14.12
CA GLU A 369 -4.84 -4.30 13.23
C GLU A 369 -4.45 -4.04 11.78
N GLU A 370 -4.92 -4.94 10.92
CA GLU A 370 -4.61 -4.92 9.51
C GLU A 370 -5.30 -3.76 8.80
N ARG A 371 -4.53 -3.02 7.98
CA ARG A 371 -4.98 -1.79 7.32
C ARG A 371 -5.40 -2.08 5.87
N GLU A 372 -6.41 -1.37 5.40
CA GLU A 372 -6.77 -1.34 3.98
C GLU A 372 -5.70 -0.58 3.17
N ASN A 373 -5.64 -0.88 1.87
CA ASN A 373 -4.82 -0.11 0.95
C ASN A 373 -5.49 1.25 0.67
N ILE A 374 -4.70 2.32 0.56
CA ILE A 374 -5.24 3.62 0.19
C ILE A 374 -5.62 3.69 -1.30
N ASP A 375 -6.54 4.60 -1.63
CA ASP A 375 -6.85 4.99 -2.99
C ASP A 375 -5.75 5.91 -3.51
N ILE A 376 -5.12 5.50 -4.62
CA ILE A 376 -4.03 6.23 -5.25
C ILE A 376 -4.52 7.44 -6.09
N GLN A 377 -5.84 7.57 -6.28
CA GLN A 377 -6.45 8.72 -6.96
C GLN A 377 -6.77 9.87 -6.00
N GLY A 378 -6.56 9.65 -4.69
CA GLY A 378 -6.72 10.64 -3.64
C GLY A 378 -5.61 11.70 -3.57
N LYS A 379 -5.55 12.42 -2.45
CA LYS A 379 -4.52 13.44 -2.19
C LYS A 379 -4.01 13.41 -0.76
N ALA A 380 -2.77 13.89 -0.59
CA ALA A 380 -2.16 14.16 0.71
C ALA A 380 -2.49 15.58 1.17
N VAL A 381 -2.80 15.74 2.44
CA VAL A 381 -3.01 17.02 3.11
C VAL A 381 -2.06 17.11 4.30
N ILE A 382 -1.50 18.29 4.53
CA ILE A 382 -0.53 18.55 5.59
C ILE A 382 -1.01 19.75 6.40
N GLY A 383 -0.92 19.67 7.73
CA GLY A 383 -1.19 20.81 8.60
C GLY A 383 -2.60 21.37 8.53
N LYS A 384 -3.60 20.51 8.39
CA LYS A 384 -5.00 20.91 8.31
C LYS A 384 -5.65 20.86 9.69
N ARG A 385 -6.29 21.95 10.11
CA ARG A 385 -7.15 21.95 11.30
C ARG A 385 -8.39 21.11 11.05
N LEU A 386 -8.82 20.32 12.05
CA LEU A 386 -9.94 19.38 11.94
C LEU A 386 -11.22 20.03 11.37
N TYR A 387 -11.55 21.24 11.81
CA TYR A 387 -12.80 21.93 11.46
C TYR A 387 -12.72 22.82 10.21
N ASP A 388 -11.55 22.90 9.55
CA ASP A 388 -11.40 23.72 8.36
C ASP A 388 -11.89 22.94 7.12
N SER A 389 -12.85 23.52 6.39
CA SER A 389 -13.54 22.89 5.25
C SER A 389 -12.66 22.76 3.99
N VAL A 390 -11.57 23.52 3.89
CA VAL A 390 -10.74 23.60 2.69
C VAL A 390 -9.34 23.09 3.00
N PRO A 391 -8.92 21.93 2.45
CA PRO A 391 -7.52 21.52 2.47
C PRO A 391 -6.66 22.57 1.76
N ILE A 392 -5.56 23.00 2.37
CA ILE A 392 -4.55 23.77 1.62
C ILE A 392 -3.82 22.77 0.72
N ASP A 393 -4.04 22.89 -0.58
CA ASP A 393 -3.35 22.10 -1.58
C ASP A 393 -1.92 22.62 -1.75
N VAL A 394 -0.94 21.78 -1.44
CA VAL A 394 0.48 22.09 -1.59
C VAL A 394 0.99 21.90 -3.03
N SER A 395 0.12 21.52 -3.98
CA SER A 395 0.44 21.49 -5.42
C SER A 395 0.64 22.90 -6.02
N ALA A 396 0.06 23.92 -5.39
CA ALA A 396 0.34 25.31 -5.72
C ALA A 396 1.66 25.70 -5.06
N GLY A 397 2.73 25.75 -5.85
CA GLY A 397 4.02 26.31 -5.42
C GLY A 397 3.85 27.70 -4.76
N PRO A 398 4.87 28.19 -4.05
CA PRO A 398 4.80 29.47 -3.34
C PRO A 398 4.27 30.56 -4.27
N PRO A 399 3.37 31.45 -3.81
CA PRO A 399 2.89 32.56 -4.62
C PRO A 399 4.10 33.31 -5.16
N GLN A 400 4.20 33.44 -6.49
CA GLN A 400 5.26 34.24 -7.08
C GLN A 400 5.23 35.63 -6.45
N PRO A 401 6.37 36.16 -5.98
CA PRO A 401 6.40 37.54 -5.50
C PRO A 401 5.91 38.42 -6.64
N ARG A 402 4.86 39.22 -6.38
CA ARG A 402 4.43 40.26 -7.33
C ARG A 402 5.67 41.06 -7.69
N ALA A 403 6.03 41.06 -8.97
CA ALA A 403 7.09 41.90 -9.48
C ALA A 403 6.79 43.34 -9.03
N ARG A 404 7.62 43.88 -8.14
CA ARG A 404 7.71 45.34 -7.98
C ARG A 404 8.10 45.85 -9.36
N GLN A 405 7.21 46.62 -9.99
CA GLN A 405 7.62 47.46 -11.11
C GLN A 405 8.68 48.42 -10.55
N SER A 406 9.94 48.09 -10.77
CA SER A 406 11.04 49.02 -10.61
C SER A 406 10.97 49.98 -11.80
N HIS A 407 10.52 51.20 -11.55
CA HIS A 407 10.84 52.33 -12.43
C HIS A 407 12.37 52.46 -12.48
N GLY A 408 12.95 52.08 -13.62
CA GLY A 408 14.33 52.42 -14.00
C GLY A 408 14.35 53.72 -14.82
N PRO A 409 15.45 54.47 -14.79
CA PRO A 409 15.51 55.87 -15.23
C PRO A 409 15.69 56.04 -16.75
N ASP A 410 15.38 57.25 -17.19
CA ASP A 410 15.35 57.80 -18.54
C ASP A 410 16.58 57.56 -19.43
N GLY A 411 16.30 57.48 -20.74
CA GLY A 411 17.18 57.89 -21.82
C GLY A 411 16.66 57.47 -23.22
N PRO A 412 17.02 58.16 -24.31
CA PRO A 412 16.85 59.59 -24.58
C PRO A 412 15.90 59.84 -25.78
N HIS A 413 15.26 61.02 -25.78
CA HIS A 413 14.38 61.52 -26.84
C HIS A 413 15.10 61.84 -28.17
N PRO A 414 14.41 61.69 -29.32
CA PRO A 414 14.62 62.50 -30.51
C PRO A 414 13.45 63.52 -30.73
N PRO A 415 13.64 64.53 -31.60
CA PRO A 415 13.20 65.90 -31.34
C PRO A 415 11.79 66.22 -31.85
N SER A 416 11.19 67.23 -31.21
CA SER A 416 9.95 67.88 -31.66
C SER A 416 10.16 68.63 -32.98
N PRO A 417 9.07 68.81 -33.75
CA PRO A 417 8.70 70.19 -34.06
C PRO A 417 7.20 70.50 -34.01
N LEU A 418 6.96 71.76 -33.66
CA LEU A 418 5.87 72.66 -34.07
C LEU A 418 4.56 72.73 -33.25
N SER A 419 4.53 73.85 -32.52
CA SER A 419 3.41 74.59 -31.96
C SER A 419 2.25 74.86 -32.93
N VAL A 420 1.02 74.61 -32.46
CA VAL A 420 -0.12 75.51 -32.68
C VAL A 420 -0.98 75.57 -31.40
N ARG A 421 -1.05 76.75 -30.78
CA ARG A 421 -2.11 77.20 -29.85
C ARG A 421 -3.14 78.03 -30.66
N PRO A 422 -4.25 78.51 -30.08
CA PRO A 422 -5.26 77.85 -29.24
C PRO A 422 -6.68 78.20 -29.76
N LEU A 423 -7.74 77.62 -29.19
CA LEU A 423 -9.05 78.28 -29.15
C LEU A 423 -9.78 77.85 -27.89
N GLY A 424 -10.02 78.83 -27.02
CA GLY A 424 -10.93 78.72 -25.89
C GLY A 424 -12.29 79.32 -26.23
N LEU A 425 -13.12 79.35 -25.18
CA LEU A 425 -14.48 79.91 -25.04
C LEU A 425 -15.57 78.99 -25.61
N ALA A 426 -16.65 78.66 -24.90
CA ALA A 426 -17.22 79.21 -23.66
C ALA A 426 -17.92 78.12 -22.84
#